data_AF-A0A150QCI0-F1
#
_entry.id   AF-A0A150QCI0-F1
#
_cell.length_a   1.000
_cell.length_b   1.000
_cell.length_c   1.000
_cell.angle_alpha   90.00
_cell.angle_beta   90.00
_cell.angle_gamma   90.00
#
_symmetry.space_group_name_H-M   'P 1'
#
loop_
_entity.id
_entity.type
_entity.pdbx_description
1 polymer ?
#
loop_
_entity_poly.entity_id
_entity_poly.type
_entity_poly.pdbx_seq_one_letter_code
_entity_poly.pdbx_strand_id
1 'polypeptide(L)'
;MRAGARYTQEDWDALMSDMIELIASGPFGLINDTRGSRMPNAVQRRAVAQMYVDHERQVRAHLLASGIVGESSLVNGILTALNWLKPHPHPVRVFSSVNDAERWVLQHFSLDLRRRALAQTALRSAG
;
A
#
# COMPACT_ATOMS: atom_id res chain seq x y z
N MET A 1 -8.68 5.62 0.11
CA MET A 1 -10.11 5.29 -0.08
C MET A 1 -10.73 4.94 1.28
N ARG A 2 -12.02 5.22 1.52
CA ARG A 2 -12.75 4.78 2.74
C ARG A 2 -13.80 3.75 2.36
N ALA A 3 -13.69 2.53 2.86
CA ALA A 3 -14.75 1.54 2.74
C ALA A 3 -15.80 1.79 3.84
N GLY A 4 -17.01 2.19 3.44
CA GLY A 4 -18.13 2.47 4.35
C GLY A 4 -19.16 1.33 4.42
N ALA A 5 -20.26 1.53 5.16
CA ALA A 5 -21.29 0.50 5.38
C ALA A 5 -22.02 0.00 4.12
N ARG A 6 -21.93 0.72 2.99
CA ARG A 6 -22.54 0.36 1.70
C ARG A 6 -21.55 -0.24 0.68
N TYR A 7 -20.34 -0.59 1.11
CA TYR A 7 -19.31 -1.11 0.24
C TYR A 7 -19.72 -2.44 -0.41
N THR A 8 -19.89 -2.43 -1.73
CA THR A 8 -20.38 -3.55 -2.56
C THR A 8 -19.24 -4.36 -3.16
N GLN A 9 -19.58 -5.44 -3.89
CA GLN A 9 -18.61 -6.18 -4.69
C GLN A 9 -18.09 -5.34 -5.87
N GLU A 10 -18.93 -4.51 -6.47
CA GLU A 10 -18.53 -3.60 -7.56
C GLU A 10 -17.52 -2.55 -7.06
N ASP A 11 -17.75 -1.99 -5.86
CA ASP A 11 -16.79 -1.08 -5.22
C ASP A 11 -15.44 -1.76 -4.93
N TRP A 12 -15.48 -3.06 -4.62
CA TRP A 12 -14.28 -3.87 -4.42
C TRP A 12 -13.53 -4.09 -5.74
N ASP A 13 -14.24 -4.48 -6.79
CA ASP A 13 -13.63 -4.75 -8.10
C ASP A 13 -13.02 -3.48 -8.69
N ALA A 14 -13.71 -2.34 -8.57
CA ALA A 14 -13.19 -1.03 -8.95
C ALA A 14 -11.93 -0.66 -8.15
N LEU A 15 -11.95 -0.82 -6.81
CA LEU A 15 -10.76 -0.58 -5.97
C LEU A 15 -9.57 -1.43 -6.41
N MET A 16 -9.80 -2.72 -6.70
CA MET A 16 -8.73 -3.62 -7.12
C MET A 16 -8.16 -3.21 -8.49
N SER A 17 -9.02 -2.79 -9.43
CA SER A 17 -8.60 -2.24 -10.72
C SER A 17 -7.71 -1.01 -10.53
N ASP A 18 -8.17 -0.03 -9.74
CA ASP A 18 -7.42 1.20 -9.44
C ASP A 18 -6.05 0.89 -8.79
N MET A 19 -6.00 -0.09 -7.88
CA MET A 19 -4.75 -0.50 -7.26
C MET A 19 -3.78 -1.12 -8.28
N ILE A 20 -4.26 -1.95 -9.19
CA ILE A 20 -3.41 -2.56 -10.23
C ILE A 20 -2.87 -1.47 -11.18
N GLU A 21 -3.71 -0.51 -11.56
CA GLU A 21 -3.29 0.63 -12.38
C GLU A 21 -2.23 1.48 -11.66
N LEU A 22 -2.43 1.78 -10.37
CA LEU A 22 -1.44 2.49 -9.56
C LEU A 22 -0.11 1.73 -9.48
N ILE A 23 -0.16 0.42 -9.23
CA ILE A 23 1.02 -0.45 -9.23
C ILE A 23 1.75 -0.40 -10.58
N ALA A 24 1.04 -0.30 -11.70
CA ALA A 24 1.65 -0.19 -13.02
C ALA A 24 2.22 1.21 -13.32
N SER A 25 1.60 2.27 -12.78
CA SER A 25 1.88 3.67 -13.16
C SER A 25 3.23 4.22 -12.68
N GLY A 26 3.75 3.73 -11.56
CA GLY A 26 5.00 4.22 -10.98
C GLY A 26 4.94 4.30 -9.46
N PRO A 27 5.93 4.97 -8.83
CA PRO A 27 6.05 5.01 -7.38
C PRO A 27 4.83 5.64 -6.71
N PHE A 28 4.38 5.06 -5.61
CA PHE A 28 3.26 5.54 -4.81
C PHE A 28 3.39 5.13 -3.34
N GLY A 29 2.62 5.81 -2.49
CA GLY A 29 2.43 5.44 -1.10
C GLY A 29 0.96 5.11 -0.85
N LEU A 30 0.69 4.14 0.03
CA LEU A 30 -0.66 3.67 0.31
C LEU A 30 -1.08 4.02 1.74
N ILE A 31 -2.32 4.47 1.90
CA ILE A 31 -2.97 4.61 3.21
C ILE A 31 -4.27 3.82 3.20
N ASN A 32 -4.32 2.82 4.07
CA ASN A 32 -5.49 2.01 4.33
C ASN A 32 -6.20 2.56 5.57
N ASP A 33 -7.14 3.49 5.38
CA ASP A 33 -8.04 3.92 6.46
C ASP A 33 -9.21 2.96 6.54
N THR A 34 -9.18 2.16 7.61
CA THR A 34 -10.05 1.02 7.81
C THR A 34 -11.06 1.26 8.93
N ARG A 35 -11.04 2.45 9.54
CA ARG A 35 -12.03 2.86 10.54
C ARG A 35 -13.41 2.93 9.87
N GLY A 36 -14.39 2.25 10.46
CA GLY A 36 -15.75 2.17 9.90
C GLY A 36 -15.90 1.21 8.70
N SER A 37 -14.83 0.53 8.29
CA SER A 37 -14.89 -0.54 7.29
C SER A 37 -15.20 -1.88 7.94
N ARG A 38 -15.89 -2.74 7.21
CA ARG A 38 -15.91 -4.17 7.54
C ARG A 38 -14.55 -4.78 7.19
N MET A 39 -14.18 -5.84 7.91
CA MET A 39 -13.01 -6.63 7.55
C MET A 39 -13.21 -7.31 6.20
N PRO A 40 -12.18 -7.33 5.31
CA PRO A 40 -12.25 -8.11 4.08
C PRO A 40 -12.54 -9.59 4.40
N ASN A 41 -13.45 -10.20 3.65
CA ASN A 41 -13.77 -11.62 3.80
C ASN A 41 -12.63 -12.52 3.27
N ALA A 42 -12.74 -13.84 3.41
CA ALA A 42 -11.68 -14.76 3.01
C ALA A 42 -11.33 -14.68 1.50
N VAL A 43 -12.33 -14.49 0.64
CA VAL A 43 -12.16 -14.36 -0.81
C VAL A 43 -11.39 -13.07 -1.13
N GLN A 44 -11.80 -11.96 -0.53
CA GLN A 44 -11.14 -10.66 -0.68
C GLN A 44 -9.69 -10.68 -0.18
N ARG A 45 -9.42 -11.29 0.99
CA ARG A 45 -8.04 -11.46 1.49
C ARG A 45 -7.17 -12.27 0.53
N ARG A 46 -7.73 -13.34 -0.07
CA ARG A 46 -7.02 -14.14 -1.08
C ARG A 46 -6.74 -13.34 -2.34
N ALA A 47 -7.70 -12.54 -2.82
CA ALA A 47 -7.52 -11.70 -4.00
C ALA A 47 -6.42 -10.65 -3.79
N VAL A 48 -6.37 -9.99 -2.64
CA VAL A 48 -5.28 -9.06 -2.29
C VAL A 48 -3.93 -9.77 -2.29
N ALA A 49 -3.84 -10.94 -1.63
CA ALA A 49 -2.61 -11.72 -1.61
C ALA A 49 -2.16 -12.13 -3.03
N GLN A 50 -3.09 -12.54 -3.89
CA GLN A 50 -2.80 -12.92 -5.26
C GLN A 50 -2.31 -11.73 -6.08
N MET A 51 -2.92 -10.55 -5.95
CA MET A 51 -2.44 -9.32 -6.60
C MET A 51 -0.97 -9.01 -6.24
N TYR A 52 -0.59 -9.20 -4.97
CA TYR A 52 0.80 -9.01 -4.54
C TYR A 52 1.78 -10.02 -5.19
N VAL A 53 1.32 -11.24 -5.46
CA VAL A 53 2.12 -12.27 -6.15
C VAL A 53 2.22 -11.94 -7.64
N ASP A 54 1.09 -11.67 -8.30
CA ASP A 54 1.02 -11.43 -9.75
C ASP A 54 1.80 -10.18 -10.17
N HIS A 55 1.90 -9.19 -9.27
CA HIS A 55 2.58 -7.92 -9.51
C HIS A 55 3.82 -7.71 -8.63
N GLU A 56 4.45 -8.78 -8.12
CA GLU A 56 5.52 -8.69 -7.11
C GLU A 56 6.63 -7.69 -7.52
N ARG A 57 7.10 -7.77 -8.76
CA ARG A 57 8.17 -6.91 -9.27
C ARG A 57 7.78 -5.43 -9.21
N GLN A 58 6.59 -5.09 -9.69
CA GLN A 58 6.08 -3.72 -9.71
C GLN A 58 5.81 -3.25 -8.29
N VAL A 59 5.19 -4.06 -7.44
CA VAL A 59 4.96 -3.73 -6.03
C VAL A 59 6.28 -3.40 -5.34
N ARG A 60 7.32 -4.24 -5.49
CA ARG A 60 8.64 -3.97 -4.89
C ARG A 60 9.28 -2.68 -5.40
N ALA A 61 9.05 -2.33 -6.66
CA ALA A 61 9.64 -1.15 -7.27
C ALA A 61 8.86 0.15 -6.99
N HIS A 62 7.54 0.04 -6.79
CA HIS A 62 6.63 1.17 -6.84
C HIS A 62 5.90 1.44 -5.52
N LEU A 63 5.56 0.43 -4.73
CA LEU A 63 4.91 0.66 -3.43
C LEU A 63 5.97 1.01 -2.39
N LEU A 64 6.12 2.30 -2.09
CA LEU A 64 7.21 2.82 -1.27
C LEU A 64 6.96 2.70 0.24
N ALA A 65 5.70 2.74 0.66
CA ALA A 65 5.27 2.63 2.04
C ALA A 65 3.75 2.39 2.13
N SER A 66 3.31 1.67 3.17
CA SER A 66 1.90 1.45 3.47
C SER A 66 1.58 1.81 4.93
N GLY A 67 0.71 2.80 5.12
CA GLY A 67 0.17 3.20 6.42
C GLY A 67 -1.21 2.59 6.65
N ILE A 68 -1.41 1.91 7.77
CA ILE A 68 -2.71 1.36 8.16
C ILE A 68 -3.29 2.22 9.28
N VAL A 69 -4.50 2.74 9.11
CA VAL A 69 -5.23 3.49 10.14
C VAL A 69 -6.46 2.68 10.52
N GLY A 70 -6.54 2.24 11.78
CA GLY A 70 -7.62 1.34 12.21
C GLY A 70 -7.64 1.11 13.72
N GLU A 71 -8.66 0.41 14.18
CA GLU A 71 -8.76 -0.05 15.57
C GLU A 71 -7.99 -1.36 15.78
N SER A 72 -7.55 -1.63 17.00
CA SER A 72 -6.59 -2.69 17.33
C SER A 72 -6.96 -4.09 16.83
N SER A 73 -8.25 -4.47 16.87
CA SER A 73 -8.71 -5.79 16.41
C SER A 73 -8.60 -5.95 14.89
N LEU A 74 -8.92 -4.89 14.15
CA LEU A 74 -8.89 -4.87 12.69
C LEU A 74 -7.46 -4.75 12.16
N VAL A 75 -6.65 -3.93 12.82
CA VAL A 75 -5.20 -3.82 12.61
C VAL A 75 -4.54 -5.19 12.72
N ASN A 76 -4.86 -5.96 13.77
CA ASN A 76 -4.26 -7.29 13.96
C ASN A 76 -4.57 -8.23 12.80
N GLY A 77 -5.81 -8.23 12.28
CA GLY A 77 -6.17 -9.03 11.12
C GLY A 77 -5.43 -8.65 9.84
N ILE A 78 -5.24 -7.34 9.60
CA ILE A 78 -4.46 -6.85 8.44
C ILE A 78 -2.98 -7.22 8.59
N LEU A 79 -2.39 -7.01 9.77
CA LEU A 79 -1.00 -7.39 10.03
C LEU A 79 -0.80 -8.90 9.89
N THR A 80 -1.76 -9.74 10.30
CA THR A 80 -1.73 -11.19 10.06
C THR A 80 -1.73 -11.50 8.56
N ALA A 81 -2.62 -10.88 7.79
CA ALA A 81 -2.69 -11.10 6.34
C ALA A 81 -1.40 -10.64 5.62
N LEU A 82 -0.84 -9.49 6.02
CA LEU A 82 0.44 -9.02 5.48
C LEU A 82 1.59 -9.94 5.87
N ASN A 83 1.58 -10.51 7.08
CA ASN A 83 2.61 -11.46 7.51
C ASN A 83 2.64 -12.76 6.69
N TRP A 84 1.65 -13.02 5.83
CA TRP A 84 1.70 -14.10 4.85
C TRP A 84 2.60 -13.77 3.63
N LEU A 85 2.87 -12.49 3.36
CA LEU A 85 3.63 -12.00 2.20
C LEU A 85 5.14 -11.89 2.46
N LYS A 86 5.75 -12.83 3.19
CA LYS A 86 7.18 -12.71 3.58
C LYS A 86 8.13 -12.97 2.40
N PRO A 87 9.18 -12.14 2.23
CA PRO A 87 9.47 -10.90 2.97
C PRO A 87 8.58 -9.74 2.51
N HIS A 88 8.13 -8.91 3.45
CA HIS A 88 7.32 -7.73 3.16
C HIS A 88 8.01 -6.89 2.06
N PRO A 89 7.36 -6.68 0.90
CA PRO A 89 8.03 -6.04 -0.23
C PRO A 89 8.29 -4.54 0.00
N HIS A 90 7.67 -3.95 1.02
CA HIS A 90 7.74 -2.53 1.35
C HIS A 90 7.55 -2.28 2.86
N PRO A 91 7.97 -1.12 3.39
CA PRO A 91 7.70 -0.73 4.77
C PRO A 91 6.21 -0.60 5.07
N VAL A 92 5.75 -1.19 6.18
CA VAL A 92 4.37 -1.09 6.67
C VAL A 92 4.36 -0.58 8.10
N ARG A 93 3.42 0.32 8.43
CA ARG A 93 3.22 0.81 9.80
C ARG A 93 1.75 1.10 10.10
N VAL A 94 1.36 0.91 11.36
CA VAL A 94 0.02 1.21 11.87
C VAL A 94 0.00 2.57 12.59
N PHE A 95 -1.09 3.30 12.42
CA PHE A 95 -1.33 4.62 13.01
C PHE A 95 -2.73 4.72 13.60
N SER A 96 -2.89 5.58 14.60
CA SER A 96 -4.19 5.99 15.14
C SER A 96 -4.82 7.18 14.39
N SER A 97 -4.03 7.86 13.56
CA SER A 97 -4.41 9.08 12.84
C SER A 97 -4.01 8.99 11.37
N VAL A 98 -4.91 9.45 10.49
CA VAL A 98 -4.62 9.58 9.05
C VAL A 98 -3.49 10.58 8.80
N ASN A 99 -3.46 11.70 9.52
CA ASN A 99 -2.42 12.72 9.35
C ASN A 99 -1.02 12.14 9.68
N ASP A 100 -0.92 11.30 10.71
CA ASP A 100 0.35 10.65 11.05
C ASP A 100 0.78 9.64 9.98
N ALA A 101 -0.17 8.87 9.44
CA ALA A 101 0.08 7.97 8.33
C ALA A 101 0.52 8.72 7.07
N GLU A 102 -0.15 9.82 6.72
CA GLU A 102 0.19 10.67 5.58
C GLU A 102 1.60 11.24 5.70
N ARG A 103 1.94 11.85 6.84
CA ARG A 103 3.28 12.39 7.07
C ARG A 103 4.35 11.31 6.91
N TRP A 104 4.11 10.12 7.46
CA TRP A 104 5.06 9.01 7.37
C TRP A 104 5.19 8.45 5.95
N VAL A 105 4.09 8.30 5.21
CA VAL A 105 4.09 7.83 3.82
C VAL A 105 4.77 8.85 2.89
N LEU A 106 4.46 10.14 3.03
CA LEU A 106 5.04 11.22 2.23
C LEU A 106 6.56 11.36 2.46
N GLN A 107 7.04 11.08 3.67
CA GLN A 107 8.48 11.03 3.95
C GLN A 107 9.17 9.95 3.10
N HIS A 108 8.59 8.75 2.99
CA HIS A 108 9.15 7.67 2.16
C HIS A 108 9.14 8.03 0.68
N PHE A 109 8.05 8.62 0.21
CA PHE A 109 7.94 9.11 -1.16
C PHE A 109 9.01 10.16 -1.49
N SER A 110 9.17 11.15 -0.61
CA SER A 110 10.17 12.21 -0.76
C SER A 110 11.61 11.67 -0.76
N LEU A 111 11.89 10.67 0.08
CA LEU A 111 13.21 10.02 0.12
C LEU A 111 13.51 9.24 -1.16
N ASP A 112 12.53 8.54 -1.71
CA ASP A 112 12.68 7.81 -2.98
C ASP A 112 12.94 8.78 -4.14
N LEU A 113 12.15 9.86 -4.25
CA LEU A 113 12.39 10.90 -5.27
C LEU A 113 13.80 11.48 -5.19
N ARG A 114 14.28 11.79 -3.98
CA ARG A 114 15.65 12.28 -3.76
C ARG A 114 16.69 11.25 -4.20
N ARG A 115 16.50 9.97 -3.84
CA ARG A 115 17.41 8.89 -4.23
C ARG A 115 17.50 8.75 -5.75
N ARG A 116 16.36 8.77 -6.45
CA ARG A 116 16.31 8.69 -7.91
C ARG A 116 16.97 9.90 -8.58
N ALA A 117 16.73 11.10 -8.08
CA ALA A 117 17.35 12.31 -8.59
C ALA A 117 18.88 12.26 -8.45
N LEU A 118 19.40 11.85 -7.29
CA LEU A 118 20.84 11.70 -7.06
C LEU A 118 21.47 10.64 -7.97
N ALA A 119 20.81 9.50 -8.17
CA ALA A 119 21.30 8.45 -9.06
C ALA A 119 21.38 8.92 -10.53
N GLN A 120 20.39 9.70 -11.00
CA GLN A 120 20.41 10.29 -12.34
C GLN A 120 21.54 11.29 -12.53
N THR A 121 21.80 12.13 -11.52
CA THR A 121 22.93 13.09 -11.55
C THR A 121 24.27 12.35 -11.62
N ALA A 122 24.47 11.31 -10.80
CA ALA A 122 25.71 10.54 -10.79
C ALA A 122 25.99 9.85 -12.15
N LEU A 123 24.94 9.31 -12.80
CA LEU A 123 25.04 8.71 -14.13
C LEU A 123 25.44 9.74 -15.20
N ARG A 124 24.93 10.98 -15.11
CA ARG A 124 25.25 12.07 -16.05
C ARG A 124 26.66 12.61 -15.88
N SER A 125 27.21 12.59 -14.68
CA SER A 125 28.58 13.07 -14.40
C SER A 125 29.68 12.05 -14.72
N ALA A 126 29.30 10.80 -15.03
CA ALA A 126 30.23 9.69 -15.28
C ALA A 126 30.39 9.32 -16.76
N GLY A 127 29.67 9.99 -17.67
CA GLY A 127 29.77 9.85 -19.13
C GLY A 127 30.26 11.13 -19.76
#